data_AF-A0A2E0V9G4-F1
#
_entry.id   AF-A0A2E0V9G4-F1
#
_cell.length_a   1.000
_cell.length_b   1.000
_cell.length_c   1.000
_cell.angle_alpha   90.00
_cell.angle_beta   90.00
_cell.angle_gamma   90.00
#
_symmetry.space_group_name_H-M   'P 1'
#
loop_
_entity.id
_entity.type
_entity.pdbx_description
1 polymer ?
#
loop_
_entity_poly.entity_id
_entity_poly.type
_entity_poly.pdbx_seq_one_letter_code
_entity_poly.pdbx_strand_id
1 'polypeptide(L)'
;MQHSHLRRVTGLSLALLLLGLNPGLSQQSGKKSFPDKFQEKWEKEGPNVRIKRHQDGSRTVFRRSPDDRTLVKRTWGTNGAVKMIVVYRLNAQGDPLACKIYDGREALLYKVSYGYSKSTGRLQAERMFDARALRTDPQTGKETPIRVMYYNYDAQGNSTAPEVYTFKEGKKAEEVFGTQGTFPRDNPFKP
;
A
#
# COMPACT_ATOMS: atom_id res chain seq x y z
N MET A 1 -48.23 71.97 5.47
CA MET A 1 -49.51 71.94 4.73
C MET A 1 -49.21 71.49 3.32
N GLN A 2 -49.97 70.50 2.83
CA GLN A 2 -50.30 70.22 1.42
C GLN A 2 -49.14 69.79 0.48
N HIS A 3 -49.19 68.56 -0.05
CA HIS A 3 -49.93 68.17 -1.27
C HIS A 3 -49.40 68.94 -2.49
N SER A 4 -48.58 68.33 -3.35
CA SER A 4 -48.89 67.32 -4.37
C SER A 4 -48.89 67.95 -5.76
N HIS A 5 -48.24 67.29 -6.71
CA HIS A 5 -48.73 66.95 -8.06
C HIS A 5 -47.53 66.83 -9.02
N LEU A 6 -47.23 65.64 -9.53
CA LEU A 6 -47.90 64.92 -10.64
C LEU A 6 -47.07 65.10 -11.91
N ARG A 7 -46.48 64.01 -12.41
CA ARG A 7 -46.71 63.47 -13.76
C ARG A 7 -45.79 62.28 -14.01
N ARG A 8 -46.41 61.11 -14.11
CA ARG A 8 -45.90 59.99 -14.92
C ARG A 8 -45.94 60.42 -16.38
N VAL A 9 -45.01 59.91 -17.21
CA VAL A 9 -45.28 59.00 -18.34
C VAL A 9 -44.04 58.85 -19.25
N THR A 10 -43.63 57.58 -19.39
CA THR A 10 -42.97 56.87 -20.51
C THR A 10 -41.61 57.28 -21.07
N GLY A 11 -40.76 56.26 -21.29
CA GLY A 11 -39.77 56.28 -22.37
C GLY A 11 -38.62 55.29 -22.25
N LEU A 12 -38.88 54.04 -22.66
CA LEU A 12 -37.98 53.05 -23.27
C LEU A 12 -36.43 53.09 -23.09
N SER A 13 -35.93 51.93 -22.64
CA SER A 13 -34.93 51.09 -23.32
C SER A 13 -33.41 51.22 -23.08
N LEU A 14 -32.85 50.03 -22.87
CA LEU A 14 -31.54 49.51 -23.27
C LEU A 14 -30.34 49.59 -22.29
N ALA A 15 -30.25 48.52 -21.51
CA ALA A 15 -29.07 47.76 -21.02
C ALA A 15 -27.65 48.31 -21.24
N LEU A 16 -26.84 48.31 -20.16
CA LEU A 16 -25.40 48.03 -20.24
C LEU A 16 -24.77 47.67 -18.87
N LEU A 17 -24.12 46.50 -18.85
CA LEU A 17 -22.89 46.08 -18.15
C LEU A 17 -22.70 46.22 -16.62
N LEU A 18 -22.74 45.06 -15.96
CA LEU A 18 -21.58 44.36 -15.35
C LEU A 18 -20.34 45.19 -14.93
N LEU A 19 -19.99 45.20 -13.64
CA LEU A 19 -18.93 44.37 -13.03
C LEU A 19 -18.49 44.93 -11.66
N GLY A 20 -18.63 44.07 -10.65
CA GLY A 20 -18.03 44.25 -9.33
C GLY A 20 -16.54 43.94 -9.32
N LEU A 21 -15.90 44.55 -8.33
CA LEU A 21 -14.51 44.44 -7.91
C LEU A 21 -14.05 42.99 -7.64
N ASN A 22 -12.83 42.66 -8.08
CA ASN A 22 -11.83 41.96 -7.25
C ASN A 22 -10.44 41.94 -7.91
N PRO A 23 -9.38 42.43 -7.25
CA PRO A 23 -8.00 42.19 -7.64
C PRO A 23 -7.48 40.95 -6.89
N GLY A 24 -7.41 39.81 -7.58
CA GLY A 24 -6.75 38.61 -7.07
C GLY A 24 -5.81 38.09 -8.13
N LEU A 25 -4.52 38.41 -8.01
CA LEU A 25 -3.45 37.95 -8.88
C LEU A 25 -3.50 36.43 -9.04
N SER A 26 -3.82 35.97 -10.25
CA SER A 26 -3.51 34.62 -10.72
C SER A 26 -2.03 34.57 -11.09
N GLN A 27 -1.19 33.98 -10.23
CA GLN A 27 0.15 33.57 -10.65
C GLN A 27 0.13 32.10 -11.04
N GLN A 28 -0.14 31.89 -12.33
CA GLN A 28 0.03 30.64 -13.04
C GLN A 28 1.54 30.37 -13.19
N SER A 29 2.14 29.62 -12.25
CA SER A 29 3.50 29.09 -12.45
C SER A 29 3.41 27.77 -13.23
N GLY A 30 3.30 27.90 -14.55
CA GLY A 30 3.42 26.79 -15.47
C GLY A 30 4.83 26.21 -15.48
N LYS A 31 5.11 25.25 -14.58
CA LYS A 31 6.07 24.19 -14.90
C LYS A 31 5.30 23.08 -15.62
N LYS A 32 5.49 22.98 -16.92
CA LYS A 32 5.03 21.85 -17.73
C LYS A 32 5.76 20.59 -17.24
N SER A 33 5.21 19.89 -16.24
CA SER A 33 5.51 18.47 -16.09
C SER A 33 4.86 17.75 -17.26
N PHE A 34 5.56 16.78 -17.84
CA PHE A 34 5.06 15.91 -18.91
C PHE A 34 3.61 15.47 -18.68
N PRO A 35 2.79 15.32 -19.73
CA PRO A 35 1.39 14.97 -19.56
C PRO A 35 1.31 13.55 -18.99
N ASP A 36 1.05 13.46 -17.70
CA ASP A 36 0.84 12.22 -16.96
C ASP A 36 -0.52 11.63 -17.39
N LYS A 37 -0.58 11.11 -18.63
CA LYS A 37 -1.82 10.58 -19.24
C LYS A 37 -2.25 9.22 -18.67
N PHE A 38 -1.60 8.73 -17.61
CA PHE A 38 -1.98 7.48 -16.98
C PHE A 38 -2.00 7.62 -15.46
N GLN A 39 -3.11 8.18 -14.95
CA GLN A 39 -3.46 8.03 -13.54
C GLN A 39 -3.61 6.54 -13.21
N GLU A 40 -2.98 6.06 -12.15
CA GLU A 40 -3.17 4.71 -11.62
C GLU A 40 -4.65 4.52 -11.26
N LYS A 41 -5.44 3.99 -12.19
CA LYS A 41 -6.88 3.77 -11.99
C LYS A 41 -7.14 2.33 -11.57
N TRP A 42 -7.97 2.18 -10.54
CA TRP A 42 -8.54 0.90 -10.19
C TRP A 42 -9.74 0.62 -11.10
N GLU A 43 -9.68 -0.47 -11.85
CA GLU A 43 -10.83 -0.97 -12.61
C GLU A 43 -11.58 -2.00 -11.74
N LYS A 44 -12.90 -1.95 -11.78
CA LYS A 44 -13.78 -2.89 -11.08
C LYS A 44 -14.45 -3.79 -12.11
N GLU A 45 -14.13 -5.07 -12.09
CA GLU A 45 -14.82 -6.09 -12.89
C GLU A 45 -15.74 -6.90 -11.98
N GLY A 46 -17.02 -6.54 -11.95
CA GLY A 46 -17.98 -7.17 -11.04
C GLY A 46 -17.71 -6.88 -9.55
N PRO A 47 -18.39 -7.59 -8.63
CA PRO A 47 -18.31 -7.26 -7.19
C PRO A 47 -16.93 -7.56 -6.60
N ASN A 48 -16.29 -8.65 -7.05
CA ASN A 48 -15.16 -9.27 -6.35
C ASN A 48 -13.81 -9.13 -7.04
N VAL A 49 -13.73 -8.40 -8.17
CA VAL A 49 -12.48 -8.20 -8.90
C VAL A 49 -12.08 -6.73 -8.88
N ARG A 50 -10.80 -6.48 -8.63
CA ARG A 50 -10.15 -5.18 -8.75
C ARG A 50 -8.90 -5.33 -9.60
N ILE A 51 -8.69 -4.43 -10.54
CA ILE A 51 -7.54 -4.44 -11.44
C ILE A 51 -6.79 -3.13 -11.27
N LYS A 52 -5.49 -3.21 -11.03
CA LYS A 52 -4.56 -2.10 -11.10
C LYS A 52 -3.74 -2.25 -12.37
N ARG A 53 -3.77 -1.27 -13.26
CA ARG A 53 -2.86 -1.20 -14.42
C ARG A 53 -1.72 -0.25 -14.09
N HIS A 54 -0.53 -0.62 -14.50
CA HIS A 54 0.70 0.13 -14.23
C HIS A 54 1.16 0.84 -15.52
N GLN A 55 1.96 1.89 -15.37
CA GLN A 55 2.42 2.72 -16.49
C GLN A 55 3.30 1.95 -17.49
N ASP A 56 4.02 0.94 -17.02
CA ASP A 56 4.86 0.07 -17.85
C ASP A 56 4.04 -0.92 -18.71
N GLY A 57 2.71 -0.93 -18.59
CA GLY A 57 1.81 -1.84 -19.29
C GLY A 57 1.57 -3.17 -18.55
N SER A 58 2.23 -3.37 -17.41
CA SER A 58 1.94 -4.50 -16.52
C SER A 58 0.61 -4.29 -15.78
N ARG A 59 0.07 -5.35 -15.17
CA ARG A 59 -1.16 -5.25 -14.35
C ARG A 59 -1.15 -6.16 -13.15
N THR A 60 -1.94 -5.80 -12.15
CA THR A 60 -2.23 -6.62 -10.98
C THR A 60 -3.73 -6.78 -10.84
N VAL A 61 -4.21 -8.01 -10.72
CA VAL A 61 -5.64 -8.34 -10.53
C VAL A 61 -5.80 -8.99 -9.18
N PHE A 62 -6.77 -8.50 -8.41
CA PHE A 62 -7.20 -9.04 -7.14
C PHE A 62 -8.59 -9.64 -7.34
N ARG A 63 -8.76 -10.91 -7.03
CA ARG A 63 -10.04 -11.61 -7.07
C ARG A 63 -10.34 -12.18 -5.70
N ARG A 64 -11.42 -11.72 -5.09
CA ARG A 64 -11.93 -12.24 -3.82
C ARG A 64 -12.89 -13.39 -4.06
N SER A 65 -12.86 -14.41 -3.21
CA SER A 65 -13.86 -15.49 -3.24
C SER A 65 -15.23 -14.98 -2.76
N PRO A 66 -16.35 -15.60 -3.17
CA PRO A 66 -17.68 -15.17 -2.75
C PRO A 66 -17.93 -15.22 -1.24
N ASP A 67 -17.17 -16.06 -0.50
CA ASP A 67 -17.22 -16.19 0.95
C ASP A 67 -16.30 -15.19 1.69
N ASP A 68 -15.61 -14.30 0.96
CA ASP A 68 -14.63 -13.34 1.45
C ASP A 68 -13.45 -13.94 2.26
N ARG A 69 -13.26 -15.27 2.23
CA ARG A 69 -12.19 -15.96 2.98
C ARG A 69 -10.87 -16.09 2.21
N THR A 70 -10.88 -15.82 0.92
CA THR A 70 -9.70 -15.97 0.05
C THR A 70 -9.57 -14.77 -0.90
N LEU A 71 -8.36 -14.26 -1.05
CA LEU A 71 -8.02 -13.24 -2.04
C LEU A 71 -6.87 -13.75 -2.90
N VAL A 72 -7.07 -13.76 -4.21
CA VAL A 72 -6.02 -14.13 -5.17
C VAL A 72 -5.53 -12.85 -5.84
N LYS A 73 -4.26 -12.53 -5.61
CA LYS A 73 -3.53 -11.48 -6.34
C LYS A 73 -2.71 -12.14 -7.43
N ARG A 74 -2.91 -11.74 -8.68
CA ARG A 74 -2.05 -12.12 -9.80
C ARG A 74 -1.37 -10.87 -10.34
N THR A 75 -0.09 -10.99 -10.68
CA THR A 75 0.67 -9.93 -11.34
C THR A 75 1.09 -10.43 -12.72
N TRP A 76 0.77 -9.66 -13.75
CA TRP A 76 1.16 -9.92 -15.13
C TRP A 76 2.29 -8.98 -15.51
N GLY A 77 3.24 -9.47 -16.32
CA GLY A 77 4.24 -8.66 -16.98
C GLY A 77 3.67 -7.84 -18.14
N THR A 78 4.52 -6.99 -18.70
CA THR A 78 4.23 -6.16 -19.87
C THR A 78 3.95 -6.99 -21.13
N ASN A 79 4.50 -8.20 -21.20
CA ASN A 79 4.25 -9.19 -22.25
C ASN A 79 2.94 -10.00 -22.06
N GLY A 80 2.13 -9.68 -21.04
CA GLY A 80 0.89 -10.39 -20.75
C GLY A 80 1.07 -11.76 -20.08
N ALA A 81 2.29 -12.20 -19.79
CA ALA A 81 2.53 -13.43 -19.03
C ALA A 81 2.35 -13.19 -17.52
N VAL A 82 1.84 -14.18 -16.79
CA VAL A 82 1.78 -14.12 -15.31
C VAL A 82 3.21 -14.18 -14.77
N LYS A 83 3.56 -13.27 -13.86
CA LYS A 83 4.85 -13.24 -13.16
C LYS A 83 4.76 -13.83 -11.76
N MET A 84 3.64 -13.61 -11.07
CA MET A 84 3.47 -14.00 -9.69
C MET A 84 1.99 -14.20 -9.36
N ILE A 85 1.71 -15.20 -8.51
CA ILE A 85 0.39 -15.45 -7.95
C ILE A 85 0.55 -15.47 -6.43
N VAL A 86 -0.30 -14.74 -5.72
CA VAL A 86 -0.36 -14.75 -4.26
C VAL A 86 -1.78 -15.11 -3.84
N VAL A 87 -1.90 -16.18 -3.06
CA VAL A 87 -3.19 -16.65 -2.54
C VAL A 87 -3.23 -16.39 -1.05
N TYR A 88 -4.03 -15.40 -0.64
CA TYR A 88 -4.24 -15.03 0.75
C TYR A 88 -5.43 -15.80 1.33
N ARG A 89 -5.27 -16.29 2.55
CA ARG A 89 -6.37 -16.69 3.44
C ARG A 89 -6.68 -15.53 4.36
N LEU A 90 -7.94 -15.18 4.49
CA LEU A 90 -8.40 -14.02 5.25
C LEU A 90 -9.19 -14.45 6.50
N ASN A 91 -9.17 -13.60 7.53
CA ASN A 91 -10.09 -13.69 8.66
C ASN A 91 -11.49 -13.17 8.27
N ALA A 92 -12.42 -13.10 9.21
CA ALA A 92 -13.80 -12.65 8.93
C ALA A 92 -13.88 -11.14 8.64
N GLN A 93 -12.88 -10.38 9.10
CA GLN A 93 -12.73 -8.93 8.90
C GLN A 93 -12.05 -8.61 7.55
N GLY A 94 -11.55 -9.62 6.85
CA GLY A 94 -10.86 -9.47 5.57
C GLY A 94 -9.35 -9.25 5.68
N ASP A 95 -8.77 -9.36 6.87
CA ASP A 95 -7.32 -9.26 7.09
C ASP A 95 -6.62 -10.59 6.75
N PRO A 96 -5.42 -10.55 6.15
CA PRO A 96 -4.68 -11.76 5.80
C PRO A 96 -4.20 -12.52 7.04
N LEU A 97 -4.46 -13.82 7.10
CA LEU A 97 -3.93 -14.74 8.12
C LEU A 97 -2.65 -15.41 7.64
N ALA A 98 -2.65 -15.83 6.37
CA ALA A 98 -1.54 -16.49 5.73
C ALA A 98 -1.62 -16.26 4.21
N CYS A 99 -0.50 -16.38 3.52
CA CYS A 99 -0.51 -16.48 2.06
C CYS A 99 0.49 -17.48 1.52
N LYS A 100 0.21 -17.96 0.31
CA LYS A 100 1.14 -18.72 -0.52
C LYS A 100 1.53 -17.88 -1.72
N ILE A 101 2.81 -17.80 -2.00
CA ILE A 101 3.37 -17.06 -3.13
C ILE A 101 3.92 -18.06 -4.14
N TYR A 102 3.44 -17.96 -5.36
CA TYR A 102 3.84 -18.78 -6.49
C TYR A 102 4.47 -17.92 -7.58
N ASP A 103 5.34 -18.53 -8.38
CA ASP A 103 5.83 -17.93 -9.61
C ASP A 103 4.74 -17.91 -10.72
N GLY A 104 5.11 -17.43 -11.90
CA GLY A 104 4.24 -17.39 -13.08
C GLY A 104 3.87 -18.74 -13.67
N ARG A 105 4.57 -19.81 -13.26
CA ARG A 105 4.35 -21.21 -13.67
C ARG A 105 3.66 -22.03 -12.57
N GLU A 106 3.13 -21.34 -11.55
CA GLU A 106 2.44 -21.94 -10.41
C GLU A 106 3.32 -22.81 -9.50
N ALA A 107 4.65 -22.64 -9.55
CA ALA A 107 5.54 -23.27 -8.56
C ALA A 107 5.50 -22.49 -7.24
N LEU A 108 5.29 -23.18 -6.12
CA LEU A 108 5.24 -22.56 -4.80
C LEU A 108 6.63 -22.10 -4.37
N LEU A 109 6.78 -20.79 -4.16
CA LEU A 109 8.04 -20.18 -3.74
C LEU A 109 8.09 -19.96 -2.23
N TYR A 110 7.03 -19.38 -1.66
CA TYR A 110 7.01 -18.96 -0.25
C TYR A 110 5.67 -19.22 0.42
N LYS A 111 5.73 -19.42 1.73
CA LYS A 111 4.58 -19.33 2.64
C LYS A 111 4.78 -18.10 3.52
N VAL A 112 3.71 -17.38 3.83
CA VAL A 112 3.75 -16.23 4.75
C VAL A 112 2.68 -16.39 5.80
N SER A 113 2.99 -16.07 7.05
CA SER A 113 2.02 -15.94 8.13
C SER A 113 1.97 -14.51 8.65
N TYR A 114 0.79 -14.08 9.06
CA TYR A 114 0.50 -12.74 9.56
C TYR A 114 0.09 -12.84 11.03
N GLY A 115 0.81 -12.14 11.89
CA GLY A 115 0.57 -12.09 13.33
C GLY A 115 -0.08 -10.78 13.73
N TYR A 116 -1.15 -10.87 14.52
CA TYR A 116 -1.91 -9.71 15.01
C TYR A 116 -1.86 -9.62 16.52
N SER A 117 -1.91 -8.40 17.03
CA SER A 117 -2.10 -8.14 18.46
C SER A 117 -3.47 -8.67 18.90
N LYS A 118 -3.49 -9.48 19.96
CA LYS A 118 -4.75 -9.97 20.55
C LYS A 118 -5.58 -8.85 21.19
N SER A 119 -4.93 -7.79 21.67
CA SER A 119 -5.61 -6.69 22.37
C SER A 119 -6.11 -5.61 21.42
N THR A 120 -5.36 -5.29 20.37
CA THR A 120 -5.68 -4.17 19.46
C THR A 120 -6.12 -4.60 18.07
N GLY A 121 -5.96 -5.88 17.70
CA GLY A 121 -6.25 -6.39 16.36
C GLY A 121 -5.31 -5.87 15.27
N ARG A 122 -4.25 -5.13 15.61
CA ARG A 122 -3.31 -4.56 14.64
C ARG A 122 -2.31 -5.62 14.16
N LEU A 123 -1.91 -5.51 12.89
CA LEU A 123 -0.84 -6.34 12.33
C LEU A 123 0.47 -6.03 13.05
N GLN A 124 1.15 -7.05 13.55
CA GLN A 124 2.43 -6.91 14.27
C GLN A 124 3.59 -7.54 13.50
N ALA A 125 3.36 -8.63 12.77
CA ALA A 125 4.43 -9.32 12.07
C ALA A 125 3.96 -10.03 10.79
N GLU A 126 4.77 -9.95 9.74
CA GLU A 126 4.77 -10.90 8.63
C GLU A 126 5.97 -11.82 8.76
N ARG A 127 5.77 -13.14 8.70
CA ARG A 127 6.86 -14.13 8.70
C ARG A 127 6.81 -14.92 7.40
N MET A 128 7.85 -14.81 6.60
CA MET A 128 8.00 -15.49 5.31
C MET A 128 8.93 -16.68 5.43
N PHE A 129 8.52 -17.81 4.87
CA PHE A 129 9.22 -19.09 4.87
C PHE A 129 9.49 -19.52 3.42
N ASP A 130 10.69 -20.06 3.15
CA ASP A 130 10.98 -20.67 1.84
C ASP A 130 10.24 -21.99 1.72
N ALA A 131 9.36 -22.12 0.73
CA ALA A 131 8.60 -23.34 0.52
C ALA A 131 9.40 -24.44 -0.18
N ARG A 132 10.55 -24.09 -0.78
CA ARG A 132 11.40 -24.99 -1.56
C ARG A 132 12.52 -25.60 -0.72
N ALA A 133 12.89 -24.93 0.36
CA ALA A 133 13.91 -25.37 1.29
C ALA A 133 13.40 -25.22 2.72
N LEU A 134 13.01 -26.33 3.35
CA LEU A 134 12.57 -26.33 4.74
C LEU A 134 13.74 -25.98 5.64
N ARG A 135 13.59 -24.92 6.43
CA ARG A 135 14.57 -24.48 7.42
C ARG A 135 13.98 -24.69 8.79
N THR A 136 14.68 -25.40 9.65
CA THR A 136 14.23 -25.67 11.01
C THR A 136 15.24 -25.17 12.02
N ASP A 137 14.75 -24.63 13.12
CA ASP A 137 15.57 -24.36 14.29
C ASP A 137 16.06 -25.70 14.88
N PRO A 138 17.38 -25.91 15.01
CA PRO A 138 17.93 -27.16 15.56
C PRO A 138 17.50 -27.45 17.01
N GLN A 139 17.19 -26.41 17.80
CA GLN A 139 16.80 -26.56 19.20
C GLN A 139 15.31 -26.89 19.36
N THR A 140 14.46 -26.30 18.52
CA THR A 140 13.00 -26.43 18.66
C THR A 140 12.35 -27.33 17.61
N GLY A 141 13.05 -27.69 16.54
CA GLY A 141 12.53 -28.43 15.39
C GLY A 141 11.51 -27.67 14.55
N LYS A 142 11.22 -26.40 14.90
CA LYS A 142 10.19 -25.60 14.24
C LYS A 142 10.73 -24.94 12.99
N GLU A 143 9.86 -24.81 11.99
CA GLU A 143 10.18 -24.09 10.77
C GLU A 143 10.53 -22.62 11.07
N THR A 144 11.63 -22.13 10.49
CA THR A 144 12.15 -20.77 10.70
C THR A 144 11.93 -19.88 9.48
N PRO A 145 11.52 -18.61 9.68
CA PRO A 145 11.33 -17.69 8.57
C PRO A 145 12.66 -17.26 7.96
N ILE A 146 12.68 -17.06 6.65
CA ILE A 146 13.78 -16.42 5.91
C ILE A 146 13.71 -14.90 5.95
N ARG A 147 12.52 -14.36 6.23
CA ARG A 147 12.29 -12.93 6.42
C ARG A 147 11.19 -12.70 7.44
N VAL A 148 11.40 -11.74 8.34
CA VAL A 148 10.37 -11.23 9.23
C VAL A 148 10.28 -9.72 9.07
N MET A 149 9.06 -9.22 8.94
CA MET A 149 8.78 -7.79 8.94
C MET A 149 7.90 -7.48 10.15
N TYR A 150 8.37 -6.60 11.03
CA TYR A 150 7.62 -6.13 12.19
C TYR A 150 6.97 -4.79 11.89
N TYR A 151 5.70 -4.67 12.24
CA TYR A 151 4.92 -3.45 12.11
C TYR A 151 4.81 -2.80 13.47
N ASN A 152 5.37 -1.60 13.57
CA ASN A 152 5.46 -0.82 14.79
C ASN A 152 4.49 0.36 14.73
N TYR A 153 4.07 0.83 15.91
CA TYR A 153 3.13 1.92 16.07
C TYR A 153 3.62 2.86 17.15
N ASP A 154 3.47 4.16 16.95
CA ASP A 154 3.79 5.17 17.96
C ASP A 154 2.77 5.16 19.12
N ALA A 155 3.00 6.01 20.12
CA ALA A 155 2.14 6.11 21.30
C ALA A 155 0.71 6.58 20.96
N GLN A 156 0.53 7.30 19.85
CA GLN A 156 -0.76 7.76 19.33
C GLN A 156 -1.43 6.67 18.46
N GLY A 157 -0.71 5.60 18.15
CA GLY A 157 -1.16 4.47 17.38
C GLY A 157 -1.02 4.62 15.87
N ASN A 158 -0.26 5.61 15.39
CA ASN A 158 0.08 5.72 13.98
C ASN A 158 1.13 4.67 13.61
N SER A 159 1.03 4.11 12.41
CA SER A 159 2.05 3.19 11.90
C SER A 159 3.38 3.91 11.73
N THR A 160 4.46 3.33 12.24
CA THR A 160 5.82 3.76 11.95
C THR A 160 6.40 2.95 10.80
N ALA A 161 7.62 3.28 10.37
CA ALA A 161 8.35 2.45 9.42
C ALA A 161 8.49 1.02 9.98
N PRO A 162 8.23 -0.03 9.17
CA PRO A 162 8.40 -1.39 9.60
C PRO A 162 9.88 -1.79 9.66
N GLU A 163 10.22 -2.69 10.56
CA GLU A 163 11.56 -3.27 10.67
C GLU A 163 11.62 -4.58 9.90
N VAL A 164 12.65 -4.78 9.07
CA VAL A 164 12.78 -5.95 8.21
C VAL A 164 14.06 -6.71 8.53
N TYR A 165 13.89 -7.96 8.95
CA TYR A 165 14.97 -8.90 9.19
C TYR A 165 14.98 -9.93 8.07
N THR A 166 16.10 -10.07 7.37
CA THR A 166 16.29 -11.10 6.34
C THR A 166 17.43 -12.00 6.75
N PHE A 167 17.15 -13.30 6.87
CA PHE A 167 18.11 -14.28 7.35
C PHE A 167 18.77 -14.96 6.15
N LYS A 168 20.07 -14.67 5.95
CA LYS A 168 20.90 -15.36 4.95
C LYS A 168 21.54 -16.58 5.60
N GLU A 169 21.46 -17.72 4.93
CA GLU A 169 22.13 -18.94 5.39
C GLU A 169 23.64 -18.77 5.42
N GLY A 170 24.27 -19.30 6.47
CA GLY A 170 25.71 -19.57 6.47
C GLY A 170 26.61 -18.34 6.46
N LYS A 171 26.08 -17.12 6.62
CA LYS A 171 26.88 -15.91 6.72
C LYS A 171 26.49 -15.09 7.93
N LYS A 172 27.47 -14.73 8.76
CA LYS A 172 27.26 -13.76 9.85
C LYS A 172 27.06 -12.36 9.29
N ALA A 173 26.49 -11.46 10.10
CA ALA A 173 26.27 -10.07 9.70
C ALA A 173 27.60 -9.40 9.27
N GLU A 174 28.69 -9.69 9.96
CA GLU A 174 30.03 -9.19 9.63
C GLU A 174 30.53 -9.68 8.27
N GLU A 175 30.16 -10.89 7.85
CA GLU A 175 30.50 -11.45 6.53
C GLU A 175 29.64 -10.87 5.40
N VAL A 176 28.47 -10.34 5.72
CA VAL A 176 27.54 -9.75 4.74
C VAL A 176 27.74 -8.24 4.62
N PHE A 177 28.02 -7.55 5.72
CA PHE A 177 28.07 -6.09 5.80
C PHE A 177 29.48 -5.54 6.05
N GLY A 178 30.48 -6.41 6.25
CA GLY A 178 31.90 -6.04 6.34
C GLY A 178 32.28 -5.18 7.54
N THR A 179 31.36 -4.95 8.48
CA THR A 179 31.52 -4.03 9.59
C THR A 179 31.19 -4.73 10.90
N GLN A 180 32.08 -4.60 11.89
CA GLN A 180 31.70 -4.87 13.27
C GLN A 180 30.77 -3.75 13.71
N GLY A 181 29.64 -4.09 14.32
CA GLY A 181 28.73 -3.10 14.88
C GLY A 181 29.44 -2.19 15.87
N THR A 182 28.99 -0.95 16.00
CA THR A 182 29.58 0.06 16.90
C THR A 182 29.27 -0.19 18.37
N PHE A 183 28.35 -1.11 18.69
CA PHE A 183 28.06 -1.47 20.06
C PHE A 183 29.08 -2.48 20.58
N PRO A 184 29.67 -2.26 21.78
CA PRO A 184 30.53 -3.26 22.41
C PRO A 184 29.77 -4.58 22.54
N ARG A 185 30.45 -5.69 22.19
CA ARG A 185 29.89 -7.04 22.37
C ARG A 185 29.66 -7.38 23.83
N ASP A 186 30.44 -6.77 24.71
CA ASP A 186 30.25 -6.82 26.15
C ASP A 186 29.13 -5.86 26.55
N ASN A 187 28.21 -6.36 27.39
CA ASN A 187 27.12 -5.54 27.90
C ASN A 187 27.71 -4.36 28.69
N PRO A 188 27.56 -3.11 28.22
CA PRO A 188 28.18 -1.94 28.86
C PRO A 188 27.54 -1.60 30.22
N PHE A 189 26.47 -2.30 30.60
CA PHE A 189 25.77 -2.16 31.87
C PHE A 189 26.06 -3.31 32.84
N LYS A 190 26.89 -4.29 32.46
CA LYS A 190 27.44 -5.24 33.43
C LYS A 190 28.74 -4.65 34.01
N PRO A 191 28.91 -4.68 35.34
CA PRO A 191 30.20 -4.32 35.95
C PRO A 191 31.30 -5.29 35.54
#